data_AF-A0A5U4F935-F1
#
_entry.id   AF-A0A5U4F935-F1
#
_cell.length_a   1.000
_cell.length_b   1.000
_cell.length_c   1.000
_cell.angle_alpha   90.00
_cell.angle_beta   90.00
_cell.angle_gamma   90.00
#
_symmetry.space_group_name_H-M   'P 1'
#
loop_
_entity.id
_entity.type
_entity.pdbx_description
1 polymer ?
#
loop_
_entity_poly.entity_id
_entity_poly.type
_entity_poly.pdbx_seq_one_letter_code
_entity_poly.pdbx_strand_id
1 'polypeptide(L)'
;IDVTGGNGDAVYQIVKKFFPAAVPYNFTMASKRALVMKMLQVIRAGRWEYDRSERALVTAFNAVRKIKTQGGFITYDTDRSRGVSHGDLAWANMLAVINEPLGDEDGAVRSFVMEF
;
A
#
# COMPACT_ATOMS: atom_id res chain seq x y z
N ILE A 1 -3.97 -8.71 1.25
CA ILE A 1 -2.90 -9.37 2.07
C ILE A 1 -1.67 -9.53 1.19
N ASP A 2 -0.50 -9.09 1.65
CA ASP A 2 0.75 -9.33 0.91
C ASP A 2 1.06 -10.83 0.92
N VAL A 3 1.15 -11.45 -0.26
CA VAL A 3 1.52 -12.86 -0.43
C VAL A 3 2.89 -13.05 -1.09
N THR A 4 3.63 -11.96 -1.27
CA THR A 4 4.92 -11.95 -1.96
C THR A 4 5.92 -12.85 -1.24
N GLY A 5 6.56 -13.76 -1.99
CA GLY A 5 7.52 -14.71 -1.42
C GLY A 5 6.87 -15.84 -0.60
N GLY A 6 5.55 -16.02 -0.66
CA GLY A 6 4.85 -17.22 -0.18
C GLY A 6 4.43 -17.20 1.30
N ASN A 7 5.07 -16.42 2.16
CA ASN A 7 4.74 -16.41 3.60
C ASN A 7 3.30 -15.95 3.89
N GLY A 8 2.80 -14.99 3.11
CA GLY A 8 1.45 -14.47 3.28
C GLY A 8 0.36 -15.36 2.70
N ASP A 9 0.69 -16.36 1.88
CA ASP A 9 -0.30 -17.26 1.28
C ASP A 9 -1.04 -18.07 2.35
N ALA A 10 -0.32 -18.59 3.35
CA ALA A 10 -0.93 -19.33 4.44
C ALA A 10 -1.93 -18.46 5.23
N VAL A 11 -1.59 -17.20 5.48
CA VAL A 11 -2.47 -16.25 6.15
C VAL A 11 -3.69 -15.94 5.29
N TYR A 12 -3.49 -15.70 4.00
CA TYR A 12 -4.59 -15.46 3.06
C TYR A 12 -5.58 -16.62 3.01
N GLN A 13 -5.11 -17.87 2.99
CA GLN A 13 -5.98 -19.05 3.01
C GLN A 13 -6.82 -19.15 4.29
N ILE A 14 -6.27 -18.74 5.44
CA ILE A 14 -7.02 -18.69 6.71
C ILE A 14 -8.06 -17.57 6.66
N VAL A 15 -7.66 -16.37 6.22
CA VAL A 15 -8.55 -15.19 6.17
C VAL A 15 -9.72 -15.42 5.22
N LYS A 16 -9.46 -16.03 4.05
CA LYS A 16 -10.49 -16.30 3.05
C LYS A 16 -11.63 -17.19 3.55
N LYS A 17 -11.39 -18.05 4.55
CA LYS A 17 -12.43 -18.90 5.13
C LYS A 17 -13.52 -18.11 5.85
N PHE A 18 -13.16 -17.02 6.52
CA PHE A 18 -14.12 -16.18 7.26
C PHE A 18 -14.42 -14.84 6.58
N PHE A 19 -13.60 -14.41 5.62
CA PHE A 19 -13.83 -13.24 4.79
C PHE A 19 -13.56 -13.56 3.31
N PRO A 20 -14.55 -14.12 2.58
CA PRO A 20 -14.37 -14.58 1.20
C PRO A 20 -13.96 -13.49 0.21
N ALA A 21 -14.29 -12.23 0.49
CA ALA A 21 -13.92 -11.06 -0.31
C ALA A 21 -12.44 -10.64 -0.15
N ALA A 22 -11.65 -11.36 0.66
CA ALA A 22 -10.22 -11.08 0.79
C ALA A 22 -9.52 -11.21 -0.57
N VAL A 23 -8.68 -10.23 -0.90
CA VAL A 23 -7.87 -10.22 -2.12
C VAL A 23 -6.39 -10.35 -1.78
N PRO A 24 -5.66 -11.29 -2.40
CA PRO A 24 -4.21 -11.39 -2.26
C PRO A 24 -3.54 -10.32 -3.11
N TYR A 25 -2.42 -9.79 -2.64
CA TYR A 25 -1.64 -8.79 -3.35
C TYR A 25 -0.20 -9.25 -3.51
N ASN A 26 0.31 -9.16 -4.74
CA ASN A 26 1.67 -9.58 -5.09
C ASN A 26 2.52 -8.35 -5.45
N PHE A 27 3.54 -8.06 -4.66
CA PHE A 27 4.42 -6.91 -4.83
C PHE A 27 5.45 -7.15 -5.93
N THR A 28 5.02 -7.02 -7.18
CA THR A 28 5.90 -6.84 -8.33
C THR A 28 6.50 -5.44 -8.39
N MET A 29 7.57 -5.25 -9.16
CA MET A 29 8.19 -3.93 -9.37
C MET A 29 7.20 -2.87 -9.88
N ALA A 30 6.28 -3.27 -10.77
CA ALA A 30 5.25 -2.38 -11.31
C ALA A 30 4.18 -2.04 -10.26
N SER A 31 3.73 -3.04 -9.50
CA SER A 31 2.71 -2.85 -8.45
C SER A 31 3.19 -1.91 -7.32
N LYS A 32 4.45 -2.06 -6.87
CA LYS A 32 5.09 -1.14 -5.91
C LYS A 32 5.07 0.29 -6.40
N ARG A 33 5.43 0.51 -7.67
CA ARG A 33 5.38 1.83 -8.28
C ARG A 33 3.95 2.39 -8.34
N ALA A 34 2.97 1.57 -8.73
CA ALA A 34 1.58 1.99 -8.79
C ALA A 34 1.05 2.42 -7.40
N LEU A 35 1.33 1.64 -6.35
CA LEU A 35 0.97 1.96 -4.97
C LEU A 35 1.54 3.31 -4.52
N VAL A 36 2.83 3.54 -4.73
CA VAL A 36 3.48 4.80 -4.34
C VAL A 36 2.88 5.97 -5.10
N MET A 37 2.62 5.82 -6.39
CA MET A 37 2.01 6.89 -7.21
C MET A 37 0.59 7.22 -6.77
N LYS A 38 -0.22 6.19 -6.48
CA LYS A 38 -1.57 6.35 -5.94
C LYS A 38 -1.55 7.08 -4.60
N MET A 39 -0.68 6.66 -3.69
CA MET A 39 -0.54 7.31 -2.39
C MET A 39 -0.10 8.77 -2.52
N LEU A 40 0.87 9.06 -3.39
CA LEU A 40 1.30 10.43 -3.66
C LEU A 40 0.16 11.29 -4.21
N GLN A 41 -0.70 10.74 -5.07
CA GLN A 41 -1.88 11.44 -5.56
C GLN A 41 -2.82 11.81 -4.40
N VAL A 42 -3.17 10.86 -3.53
CA VAL A 42 -4.07 11.08 -2.40
C VAL A 42 -3.48 12.11 -1.41
N ILE A 43 -2.20 12.01 -1.08
CA ILE A 43 -1.51 12.96 -0.20
C ILE A 43 -1.49 14.37 -0.82
N ARG A 44 -1.14 14.49 -2.10
CA ARG A 44 -1.08 15.80 -2.79
C ARG A 44 -2.44 16.47 -2.90
N ALA A 45 -3.51 15.69 -2.97
CA ALA A 45 -4.87 16.20 -2.93
C ALA A 45 -5.36 16.53 -1.51
N GLY A 46 -4.54 16.32 -0.47
CA GLY A 46 -4.90 16.60 0.92
C GLY A 46 -5.95 15.64 1.50
N ARG A 47 -6.22 14.50 0.85
CA ARG A 47 -7.26 13.54 1.26
C ARG A 47 -6.78 12.48 2.24
N TRP A 48 -5.47 12.45 2.55
CA TRP A 48 -4.91 11.49 3.48
C TRP A 48 -4.62 12.14 4.82
N GLU A 49 -5.34 11.68 5.85
CA GLU A 49 -5.21 12.14 7.22
C GLU A 49 -4.77 10.98 8.13
N TYR A 50 -4.01 11.30 9.17
CA TYR A 50 -3.56 10.35 10.19
C TYR A 50 -3.44 11.05 11.54
N ASP A 51 -3.48 10.28 12.63
CA ASP A 51 -3.32 10.83 13.97
C ASP A 51 -1.92 11.42 14.15
N ARG A 52 -1.84 12.64 14.67
CA ARG A 52 -0.57 13.37 14.86
C ARG A 52 0.42 12.63 15.76
N SER A 53 -0.05 11.80 16.68
CA SER A 53 0.78 11.01 17.59
C SER A 53 1.46 9.82 16.89
N GLU A 54 1.01 9.45 15.70
CA GLU A 54 1.46 8.25 14.98
C GLU A 54 2.79 8.49 14.22
N ARG A 55 3.86 8.66 14.99
CA ARG A 55 5.22 8.93 14.46
C ARG A 55 5.83 7.74 13.74
N ALA A 56 5.43 6.51 14.07
CA ALA A 56 5.98 5.32 13.42
C ALA A 56 5.54 5.25 11.95
N LEU A 57 4.32 5.69 11.65
CA LEU A 57 3.81 5.80 10.29
C LEU A 57 4.60 6.80 9.45
N VAL A 58 4.85 8.01 9.98
CA VAL A 58 5.68 9.02 9.31
C VAL A 58 7.09 8.49 9.03
N THR A 59 7.68 7.82 10.01
CA THR A 59 9.00 7.20 9.86
C THR A 59 9.00 6.12 8.78
N ALA A 60 7.96 5.28 8.73
CA ALA A 60 7.81 4.25 7.72
C ALA A 60 7.66 4.85 6.31
N PHE A 61 6.90 5.92 6.12
CA PHE A 61 6.79 6.59 4.82
C PHE A 61 8.12 7.20 4.38
N ASN A 62 8.86 7.82 5.29
CA ASN A 62 10.19 8.37 5.00
C ASN A 62 11.25 7.31 4.66
N ALA A 63 11.01 6.05 5.03
CA ALA A 63 11.88 4.93 4.67
C ALA A 63 11.70 4.45 3.22
N VAL A 64 10.59 4.79 2.55
CA VAL A 64 10.31 4.39 1.17
C VAL A 64 11.16 5.23 0.22
N ARG A 65 12.04 4.59 -0.55
CA ARG A 65 12.98 5.28 -1.47
C ARG A 65 12.79 4.81 -2.90
N LYS A 66 12.98 5.74 -3.83
CA LYS A 66 13.07 5.44 -5.27
C LYS A 66 14.39 4.73 -5.55
N ILE A 67 14.34 3.58 -6.20
CA ILE A 67 15.51 2.80 -6.60
C ILE A 67 15.51 2.56 -8.11
N LYS A 68 16.70 2.38 -8.67
CA LYS A 68 16.90 1.90 -10.04
C LYS A 68 17.44 0.47 -9.97
N THR A 69 16.73 -0.47 -10.58
CA THR A 69 17.17 -1.87 -10.62
C THR A 69 18.31 -2.05 -11.62
N GLN A 70 19.02 -3.18 -11.54
CA GLN A 70 20.09 -3.52 -12.48
C GLN A 70 19.62 -3.54 -13.94
N GLY A 71 18.35 -3.94 -14.17
CA GLY A 71 17.71 -3.91 -15.49
C GLY A 71 17.27 -2.51 -15.95
N GLY A 72 17.60 -1.45 -15.21
CA GLY A 72 17.30 -0.06 -15.57
C GLY A 72 15.90 0.42 -15.19
N PHE A 73 15.05 -0.44 -14.64
CA PHE A 73 13.70 -0.08 -14.22
C PHE A 73 13.72 0.74 -12.93
N ILE A 74 12.85 1.74 -12.87
CA ILE A 74 12.63 2.54 -11.67
C ILE A 74 11.48 1.93 -10.88
N THR A 75 11.73 1.66 -9.61
CA THR A 75 10.71 1.21 -8.64
C THR A 75 10.98 1.86 -7.28
N TYR A 76 10.28 1.42 -6.25
CA TYR A 76 10.43 1.89 -4.88
C TYR A 76 10.69 0.72 -3.95
N ASP A 77 11.51 0.95 -2.93
CA ASP A 77 11.80 -0.06 -1.93
C ASP A 77 12.10 0.56 -0.57
N THR A 78 12.05 -0.26 0.47
CA THR A 78 12.41 0.11 1.83
C THR A 78 13.61 -0.71 2.27
N ASP A 79 14.47 -0.11 3.10
CA ASP A 79 15.61 -0.83 3.64
C ASP A 79 15.13 -1.91 4.62
N ARG A 80 15.79 -3.08 4.59
CA ARG A 80 15.53 -4.23 5.45
C ARG A 80 16.60 -4.40 6.53
N SER A 81 17.42 -3.37 6.75
CA SER A 81 18.46 -3.37 7.78
C SER A 81 17.85 -3.46 9.19
N ARG A 82 18.52 -4.22 10.07
CA ARG A 82 18.11 -4.38 11.48
C ARG A 82 18.10 -3.02 12.18
N GLY A 83 16.96 -2.66 12.77
CA GLY A 83 16.79 -1.42 13.54
C GLY A 83 16.02 -0.32 12.80
N VAL A 84 15.78 -0.48 11.50
CA VAL A 84 14.83 0.35 10.74
C VAL A 84 13.51 -0.40 10.66
N SER A 85 12.40 0.24 11.00
CA SER A 85 11.07 -0.33 10.68
C SER A 85 11.05 -0.58 9.17
N HIS A 86 10.83 -1.82 8.73
CA HIS A 86 10.97 -2.30 7.34
C HIS A 86 10.07 -1.57 6.32
N GLY A 87 9.36 -0.52 6.77
CA GLY A 87 8.40 0.24 5.99
C GLY A 87 7.04 -0.45 5.90
N ASP A 88 6.83 -1.53 6.65
CA ASP A 88 5.61 -2.35 6.58
C ASP A 88 4.35 -1.52 6.82
N LEU A 89 4.39 -0.55 7.75
CA LEU A 89 3.29 0.37 7.99
C LEU A 89 2.96 1.22 6.76
N ALA A 90 3.98 1.70 6.03
CA ALA A 90 3.75 2.47 4.82
C ALA A 90 3.18 1.59 3.70
N TRP A 91 3.74 0.40 3.48
CA TRP A 91 3.25 -0.52 2.45
C TRP A 91 1.82 -1.01 2.74
N ALA A 92 1.49 -1.30 4.00
CA ALA A 92 0.14 -1.65 4.43
C ALA A 92 -0.84 -0.49 4.19
N ASN A 93 -0.46 0.75 4.50
CA ASN A 93 -1.29 1.93 4.24
C ASN A 93 -1.52 2.14 2.74
N MET A 94 -0.47 2.05 1.92
CA MET A 94 -0.62 2.16 0.47
C MET A 94 -1.57 1.08 -0.08
N LEU A 95 -1.46 -0.15 0.45
CA LEU A 95 -2.35 -1.25 0.07
C LEU A 95 -3.80 -0.99 0.49
N ALA A 96 -4.04 -0.37 1.64
CA ALA A 96 -5.37 0.02 2.07
C ALA A 96 -5.97 1.11 1.16
N VAL A 97 -5.14 2.06 0.71
CA VAL A 97 -5.54 3.20 -0.14
C VAL A 97 -5.71 2.81 -1.61
N ILE A 98 -5.24 1.63 -2.04
CA ILE A 98 -5.27 1.24 -3.47
C ILE A 98 -6.69 1.27 -4.07
N ASN A 99 -7.71 0.98 -3.27
CA ASN A 99 -9.12 0.94 -3.69
C ASN A 99 -9.82 2.31 -3.64
N GLU A 100 -9.11 3.37 -3.28
CA GLU A 100 -9.67 4.73 -3.34
C GLU A 100 -10.01 5.06 -4.81
N PRO A 101 -11.23 5.52 -5.12
CA PRO A 101 -11.65 5.77 -6.49
C PRO A 101 -10.80 6.87 -7.15
N LEU A 102 -10.35 6.63 -8.38
CA LEU A 102 -9.70 7.65 -9.20
C LEU A 102 -10.78 8.58 -9.79
N GLY A 103 -10.73 9.88 -9.47
CA GLY A 103 -11.60 10.89 -10.08
C GLY A 103 -12.67 11.49 -9.16
N ASP A 104 -12.62 11.28 -7.84
CA ASP A 104 -13.48 12.00 -6.88
C ASP A 104 -12.93 13.40 -6.54
N GLU A 105 -12.41 14.11 -7.55
CA GLU A 105 -11.91 15.48 -7.41
C GLU A 105 -13.06 16.50 -7.35
N ASP A 106 -14.27 16.08 -7.76
CA ASP A 106 -15.47 16.93 -7.86
C ASP A 106 -16.43 16.80 -6.64
N GLY A 107 -16.07 16.04 -5.60
CA GLY A 107 -16.87 15.93 -4.36
C GLY A 107 -18.22 15.22 -4.54
N ALA A 108 -18.40 14.48 -5.62
CA ALA A 108 -19.60 13.70 -5.86
C ALA A 108 -19.48 12.36 -5.13
N VAL A 109 -20.05 12.28 -3.92
CA VAL A 109 -20.12 11.04 -3.11
C VAL A 109 -20.65 9.89 -3.98
N ARG A 110 -19.76 9.02 -4.45
CA ARG A 110 -20.10 7.74 -5.05
C ARG A 110 -19.72 6.66 -4.05
N SER A 111 -20.59 6.43 -3.08
CA SER A 111 -20.51 5.21 -2.27
C SER A 111 -20.78 4.02 -3.19
N PHE A 112 -19.77 3.20 -3.44
CA PHE A 112 -20.00 1.87 -3.99
C PHE A 112 -20.13 0.90 -2.81
N VAL A 113 -21.37 0.64 -2.41
CA VAL A 113 -21.70 -0.65 -1.82
C VAL A 113 -21.62 -1.65 -2.97
N MET A 114 -20.59 -2.50 -3.01
CA MET A 114 -20.67 -3.72 -3.80
C MET A 114 -21.60 -4.66 -3.06
N GLU A 115 -22.89 -4.61 -3.40
CA GLU A 115 -23.83 -5.68 -3.09
C GLU A 115 -23.52 -6.87 -4.01
N PHE A 116 -23.45 -8.07 -3.42
CA PHE A 116 -23.29 -9.35 -4.12
C PHE A 116 -24.65 -9.90 -4.53
#